data_AF-W6TJZ9-F1
#
_entry.id   AF-W6TJZ9-F1
#
_cell.length_a   1.000
_cell.length_b   1.000
_cell.length_c   1.000
_cell.angle_alpha   90.00
_cell.angle_beta   90.00
_cell.angle_gamma   90.00
#
_symmetry.space_group_name_H-M   'P 1'
#
loop_
_entity.id
_entity.type
_entity.pdbx_description
1 polymer ?
#
loop_
_entity_poly.entity_id
_entity_poly.type
_entity_poly.pdbx_seq_one_letter_code
_entity_poly.pdbx_strand_id
1 'polypeptide(L)'
;MNINQELIERYHRDECTKEERKAVEDWLFTDDFAEELDLPIGENKTEHKASIWNEIAPVLPKERIIKSHLFSFWKGAVAASFVLGLIGLSFYPLTLKTKNDSPQLVSIDNTSAISVRHLDSKGYNISVGPNTFAKINYATGSVDLSGSMLISPKKDVELKFKGTDKKISLKMGQTYIILNGKTGEDKIIVVSERNLMDLPPVLQKQIINQFSI
;
A
#
# COMPACT_ATOMS: atom_id res chain seq x y z
N MET A 1 31.03 39.64 1.50
CA MET A 1 30.81 41.06 1.87
C MET A 1 30.28 41.07 3.29
N ASN A 2 30.82 41.89 4.19
CA ASN A 2 30.33 41.90 5.58
C ASN A 2 29.06 42.72 5.65
N ILE A 3 27.93 42.08 6.01
CA ILE A 3 26.65 42.76 6.24
C ILE A 3 26.78 43.57 7.53
N ASN A 4 26.64 44.89 7.44
CA ASN A 4 26.71 45.80 8.59
C ASN A 4 25.34 46.45 8.84
N GLN A 5 25.15 47.04 10.03
CA GLN A 5 23.88 47.65 10.44
C GLN A 5 23.42 48.74 9.45
N GLU A 6 24.33 49.58 8.96
CA GLU A 6 24.03 50.66 8.02
C GLU A 6 23.47 50.15 6.68
N LEU A 7 23.92 48.99 6.21
CA LEU A 7 23.40 48.34 5.00
C LEU A 7 21.98 47.80 5.21
N ILE A 8 21.68 47.24 6.39
CA ILE A 8 20.34 46.75 6.75
C ILE A 8 19.35 47.91 6.88
N GLU A 9 19.76 49.03 7.49
CA GLU A 9 18.93 50.22 7.58
C GLU A 9 18.61 50.82 6.20
N ARG A 10 19.57 50.82 5.28
CA ARG A 10 19.36 51.22 3.88
C ARG A 10 18.42 50.25 3.13
N TYR A 11 18.51 48.95 3.41
CA TYR A 11 17.61 47.95 2.83
C TYR A 11 16.15 48.20 3.24
N HIS A 12 15.90 48.54 4.51
CA HIS A 12 14.57 48.90 5.01
C HIS A 12 13.98 50.17 4.37
N ARG A 13 14.84 51.05 3.82
CA ARG A 13 14.44 52.28 3.14
C ARG A 13 14.36 52.14 1.62
N ASP A 14 14.58 50.93 1.07
CA ASP A 14 14.68 50.65 -0.37
C ASP A 14 15.78 51.45 -1.11
N GLU A 15 16.79 51.93 -0.38
CA GLU A 15 17.89 52.76 -0.91
C GLU A 15 19.14 51.94 -1.32
N CYS A 16 19.04 50.61 -1.34
CA CYS A 16 20.14 49.72 -1.71
C CYS A 16 20.28 49.57 -3.24
N THR A 17 21.52 49.40 -3.69
CA THR A 17 21.79 48.95 -5.06
C THR A 17 21.34 47.49 -5.26
N LYS A 18 21.11 47.07 -6.52
CA LYS A 18 20.65 45.70 -6.83
C LYS A 18 21.62 44.61 -6.32
N GLU A 19 22.91 44.91 -6.32
CA GLU A 19 23.96 44.00 -5.86
C GLU A 19 23.97 43.91 -4.32
N GLU A 20 23.84 45.04 -3.63
CA GLU A 20 23.71 45.11 -2.17
C GLU A 20 22.44 44.41 -1.68
N ARG A 21 21.30 44.64 -2.34
CA ARG A 21 20.01 44.04 -2.01
C ARG A 21 20.08 42.53 -2.06
N LYS A 22 20.69 41.99 -3.13
CA LYS A 22 20.87 40.56 -3.30
C LYS A 22 21.77 39.96 -2.21
N ALA A 23 22.86 40.65 -1.84
CA ALA A 23 23.73 40.17 -0.77
C ALA A 23 23.05 40.15 0.61
N VAL A 24 22.16 41.11 0.88
CA VAL A 24 21.37 41.15 2.12
C VAL A 24 20.30 40.06 2.12
N GLU A 25 19.60 39.85 1.00
CA GLU A 25 18.60 38.79 0.86
C GLU A 25 19.27 37.41 0.97
N ASP A 26 20.39 37.19 0.29
CA ASP A 26 21.16 35.95 0.40
C ASP A 26 21.56 35.71 1.87
N TRP A 27 21.99 36.73 2.63
CA TRP A 27 22.29 36.59 4.07
C TRP A 27 21.05 36.35 4.94
N LEU A 28 19.92 37.01 4.67
CA LEU A 28 18.66 36.85 5.42
C LEU A 28 18.01 35.48 5.22
N PHE A 29 18.15 34.91 4.01
CA PHE A 29 17.54 33.65 3.60
C PHE A 29 18.54 32.49 3.57
N THR A 30 19.78 32.68 4.02
CA THR A 30 20.68 31.56 4.28
C THR A 30 20.14 30.79 5.49
N ASP A 31 19.92 29.48 5.32
CA ASP A 31 19.36 28.55 6.30
C ASP A 31 20.28 28.27 7.52
N ASP A 32 21.22 29.17 7.83
CA ASP A 32 22.17 29.04 8.95
C ASP A 32 21.51 29.19 10.34
N PHE A 33 20.18 29.37 10.40
CA PHE A 33 19.40 29.27 11.64
C PHE A 33 19.06 27.83 12.04
N ALA A 34 19.65 26.83 11.38
CA ALA A 34 19.53 25.41 11.72
C ALA A 34 20.40 24.97 12.91
N GLU A 35 21.19 25.88 13.49
CA GLU A 35 21.88 25.61 14.75
C GLU A 35 20.90 25.86 15.91
N GLU A 36 20.55 24.79 16.64
CA GLU A 36 19.75 24.89 17.86
C GLU A 36 20.48 25.82 18.83
N LEU A 37 19.97 27.05 18.97
CA LEU A 37 20.48 28.05 19.89
C LEU A 37 20.26 27.52 21.31
N ASP A 38 21.25 26.78 21.81
CA ASP A 38 21.27 26.28 23.17
C ASP A 38 21.40 27.46 24.13
N LEU A 39 20.48 27.52 25.09
CA LEU A 39 20.56 28.48 26.18
C LEU A 39 21.86 28.20 26.98
N PRO A 40 22.53 29.24 27.50
CA PRO A 40 23.72 29.05 28.32
C PRO A 40 23.42 28.11 29.49
N ILE A 41 24.41 27.28 29.82
CA ILE A 41 24.30 26.22 30.83
C ILE A 41 23.86 26.84 32.17
N GLY A 42 22.65 26.45 32.63
CA GLY A 42 22.06 26.94 33.88
C GLY A 42 20.76 27.73 33.71
N GLU A 43 20.40 28.11 32.48
CA GLU A 43 19.15 28.81 32.21
C GLU A 43 17.99 27.84 31.90
N ASN A 44 16.83 28.10 32.52
CA ASN A 44 15.64 27.28 32.35
C ASN A 44 14.75 27.84 31.24
N LYS A 45 14.69 27.14 30.09
CA LYS A 45 13.84 27.48 28.94
C LYS A 45 12.37 27.73 29.32
N THR A 46 11.85 27.01 30.32
CA THR A 46 10.45 27.13 30.74
C THR A 46 10.18 28.43 31.50
N GLU A 47 11.14 28.90 32.29
CA GLU A 47 11.03 30.16 33.03
C GLU A 47 11.11 31.36 32.09
N HIS A 48 12.05 31.36 31.15
CA HIS A 48 12.14 32.42 30.14
C HIS A 48 10.87 32.50 29.28
N LYS A 49 10.34 31.35 28.84
CA LYS A 49 9.08 31.30 28.10
C LYS A 49 7.92 31.88 28.92
N ALA A 50 7.82 31.54 30.20
CA ALA A 50 6.78 32.06 31.08
C ALA A 50 6.94 33.57 31.32
N SER A 51 8.17 34.07 31.50
CA SER A 51 8.45 35.49 31.65
C SER A 51 8.02 36.29 30.42
N ILE A 52 8.44 35.86 29.22
CA ILE A 52 8.08 36.50 27.95
C ILE A 52 6.55 36.54 27.78
N TRP A 53 5.87 35.41 28.04
CA TRP A 53 4.42 35.37 27.90
C TRP A 53 3.69 36.22 28.94
N ASN A 54 4.20 36.31 30.17
CA ASN A 54 3.61 37.14 31.22
C ASN A 54 3.73 38.64 30.90
N GLU A 55 4.79 39.07 30.21
CA GLU A 55 4.95 40.46 29.78
C GLU A 55 3.98 40.86 28.66
N ILE A 56 3.60 39.92 27.79
CA ILE A 56 2.69 40.18 26.65
C ILE A 56 1.21 39.98 27.05
N ALA A 57 0.93 39.06 27.98
CA ALA A 57 -0.42 38.74 28.46
C ALA A 57 -1.30 39.96 28.85
N PRO A 58 -0.80 41.04 29.50
CA PRO A 58 -1.64 42.17 29.88
C PRO A 58 -2.07 43.07 28.71
N VAL A 59 -1.38 43.02 27.56
CA VAL A 59 -1.70 43.83 26.38
C VAL A 59 -2.75 43.14 25.50
N LEU A 60 -2.95 41.84 25.68
CA LEU A 60 -3.94 41.09 24.92
C LEU A 60 -5.35 41.36 25.46
N PRO A 61 -6.32 41.71 24.60
CA PRO A 61 -7.70 41.92 25.04
C PRO A 61 -8.21 40.62 25.68
N LYS A 62 -8.54 40.69 26.98
CA LYS A 62 -9.21 39.60 27.69
C LYS A 62 -10.56 39.33 27.03
N GLU A 63 -10.65 38.25 26.26
CA GLU A 63 -11.94 37.72 25.82
C GLU A 63 -12.79 37.42 27.06
N ARG A 64 -13.88 38.17 27.22
CA ARG A 64 -14.88 37.86 28.24
C ARG A 64 -15.59 36.61 27.80
N ILE A 65 -15.16 35.46 28.32
CA ILE A 65 -15.87 34.20 28.15
C ILE A 65 -17.20 34.34 28.91
N ILE A 66 -18.24 34.75 28.20
CA ILE A 66 -19.62 34.72 28.68
C ILE A 66 -19.99 33.24 28.78
N LYS A 67 -19.95 32.69 29.99
CA LYS A 67 -20.38 31.31 30.26
C LYS A 67 -21.90 31.23 30.05
N SER A 68 -22.32 30.80 28.86
CA SER A 68 -23.73 30.55 28.58
C SER A 68 -24.16 29.25 29.26
N HIS A 69 -25.13 29.34 30.17
CA HIS A 69 -25.71 28.19 30.89
C HIS A 69 -26.52 27.22 29.99
N LEU A 70 -26.60 27.49 28.68
CA LEU A 70 -27.33 26.68 27.70
C LEU A 70 -26.65 25.35 27.34
N PHE A 71 -25.38 25.14 27.71
CA PHE A 71 -24.64 23.91 27.41
C PHE A 71 -24.90 22.73 28.37
N SER A 72 -25.65 22.92 29.46
CA SER A 72 -25.84 21.84 30.44
C SER A 72 -26.74 20.71 29.93
N PHE A 73 -27.74 21.04 29.09
CA PHE A 73 -28.66 20.03 28.52
C PHE A 73 -28.05 19.21 27.38
N TRP A 74 -26.91 19.63 26.80
CA TRP A 74 -26.27 18.91 25.70
C TRP A 74 -25.21 17.90 26.15
N LYS A 75 -24.80 17.93 27.42
CA LYS A 75 -23.85 16.95 27.97
C LYS A 75 -24.40 15.51 27.94
N GLY A 76 -25.71 15.32 28.06
CA GLY A 76 -26.35 14.01 27.94
C GLY A 76 -26.41 13.48 26.50
N ALA A 77 -26.62 14.37 25.52
CA ALA A 77 -26.73 14.00 24.11
C ALA A 77 -25.38 13.63 23.48
N VAL A 78 -24.29 14.29 23.90
CA VAL A 78 -22.93 13.97 23.44
C VAL A 78 -22.49 12.59 23.95
N ALA A 79 -22.79 12.26 25.21
CA ALA A 79 -22.41 10.95 25.78
C ALA A 79 -23.12 9.77 25.09
N ALA A 80 -24.43 9.90 24.79
CA ALA A 80 -25.18 8.84 24.11
C ALA A 80 -24.69 8.61 22.67
N SER A 81 -24.29 9.69 21.97
CA SER A 81 -23.72 9.63 20.62
C SER A 81 -22.38 8.89 20.57
N PHE A 82 -21.53 9.08 21.58
CA PHE A 82 -20.25 8.37 21.67
C PHE A 82 -20.42 6.87 21.93
N VAL A 83 -21.39 6.49 22.77
CA VAL A 83 -21.67 5.07 23.06
C VAL A 83 -22.24 4.37 21.83
N LEU A 84 -23.20 4.97 21.13
CA LEU A 84 -23.75 4.40 19.90
C LEU A 84 -22.72 4.40 18.75
N GLY A 85 -21.86 5.42 18.68
CA GLY A 85 -20.75 5.47 17.72
C GLY A 85 -19.71 4.38 17.96
N LEU A 86 -19.32 4.12 19.21
CA LEU A 86 -18.39 3.04 19.57
C LEU A 86 -18.98 1.65 19.32
N ILE A 87 -20.26 1.45 19.63
CA ILE A 87 -20.95 0.19 19.31
C ILE A 87 -21.04 0.02 17.79
N GLY A 88 -21.45 1.07 17.06
CA GLY A 88 -21.51 1.08 15.60
C GLY A 88 -20.16 0.76 14.94
N LEU A 89 -19.08 1.40 15.36
CA LEU A 89 -17.71 1.15 14.86
C LEU A 89 -17.18 -0.24 15.23
N SER A 90 -17.59 -0.81 16.37
CA SER A 90 -17.18 -2.15 16.78
C SER A 90 -17.89 -3.24 15.98
N PHE A 91 -19.15 -3.01 15.59
CA PHE A 91 -19.92 -3.94 14.74
C PHE A 91 -19.74 -3.68 13.23
N TYR A 92 -19.30 -2.49 12.82
CA TYR A 92 -19.02 -2.13 11.43
C TYR A 92 -18.06 -3.11 10.72
N PRO A 93 -16.90 -3.51 11.28
CA PRO A 93 -16.02 -4.50 10.64
C PRO A 93 -16.61 -5.92 10.64
N LEU A 94 -17.58 -6.21 11.50
CA LEU A 94 -18.30 -7.50 11.53
C LEU A 94 -19.38 -7.57 10.43
N THR A 95 -20.04 -6.45 10.12
CA THR A 95 -20.94 -6.32 8.97
C THR A 95 -20.21 -6.10 7.64
N LEU A 96 -19.01 -5.51 7.70
CA LEU A 96 -18.01 -5.51 6.62
C LEU A 96 -17.07 -6.72 6.75
N LYS A 97 -17.63 -7.90 7.04
CA LYS A 97 -17.12 -9.09 6.36
C LYS A 97 -17.28 -8.83 4.87
N THR A 98 -16.24 -8.19 4.35
CA THR A 98 -15.79 -8.15 2.98
C THR A 98 -16.47 -9.28 2.26
N LYS A 99 -17.46 -8.94 1.41
CA LYS A 99 -17.69 -9.76 0.23
C LYS A 99 -16.29 -9.94 -0.33
N ASN A 100 -15.76 -11.15 -0.18
CA ASN A 100 -14.52 -11.53 -0.80
C ASN A 100 -14.78 -11.31 -2.29
N ASP A 101 -14.42 -10.13 -2.80
CA ASP A 101 -14.16 -9.84 -4.20
C ASP A 101 -12.90 -10.61 -4.63
N SER A 102 -12.79 -11.87 -4.21
CA SER A 102 -12.11 -12.88 -4.98
C SER A 102 -12.98 -13.05 -6.22
N PRO A 103 -12.45 -12.80 -7.43
CA PRO A 103 -13.20 -13.06 -8.65
C PRO A 103 -13.74 -14.48 -8.55
N GLN A 104 -15.06 -14.69 -8.62
CA GLN A 104 -15.64 -16.04 -8.44
C GLN A 104 -15.31 -16.97 -9.60
N LEU A 105 -14.92 -16.39 -10.74
CA LEU A 105 -14.55 -17.07 -11.96
C LEU A 105 -13.41 -16.30 -12.62
N VAL A 106 -12.32 -16.98 -12.96
CA VAL A 106 -11.28 -16.47 -13.86
C VAL A 106 -11.29 -17.36 -15.09
N SER A 107 -11.73 -16.81 -16.22
CA SER A 107 -11.66 -17.45 -17.53
C SER A 107 -10.61 -16.76 -18.38
N ILE A 108 -9.67 -17.54 -18.88
CA ILE A 108 -8.50 -17.09 -19.60
C ILE A 108 -8.49 -17.86 -20.91
N ASP A 109 -8.62 -17.12 -22.00
CA ASP A 109 -8.38 -17.65 -23.33
C ASP A 109 -7.10 -17.01 -23.85
N ASN A 110 -6.08 -17.84 -24.07
CA ASN A 110 -4.85 -17.44 -24.73
C ASN A 110 -4.80 -18.07 -26.12
N THR A 111 -5.43 -17.40 -27.08
CA THR A 111 -5.41 -17.74 -28.50
C THR A 111 -4.07 -17.46 -29.17
N SER A 112 -3.11 -16.86 -28.45
CA SER A 112 -1.78 -16.61 -29.00
C SER A 112 -1.03 -17.92 -29.20
N ALA A 113 -0.43 -18.07 -30.37
CA ALA A 113 0.41 -19.22 -30.70
C ALA A 113 1.82 -19.13 -30.10
N ILE A 114 2.21 -17.97 -29.56
CA ILE A 114 3.61 -17.67 -29.25
C ILE A 114 3.79 -16.99 -27.88
N SER A 115 2.83 -16.19 -27.42
CA SER A 115 3.00 -15.38 -26.20
C SER A 115 2.36 -16.02 -24.97
N VAL A 116 3.09 -16.05 -23.86
CA VAL A 116 2.55 -16.37 -22.53
C VAL A 116 1.73 -15.19 -22.00
N ARG A 117 0.55 -15.49 -21.45
CA ARG A 117 -0.28 -14.46 -20.80
C ARG A 117 -0.11 -14.54 -19.29
N HIS A 118 0.43 -13.48 -18.71
CA HIS A 118 0.55 -13.33 -17.26
C HIS A 118 -0.68 -12.64 -16.70
N LEU A 119 -1.20 -13.17 -15.60
CA LEU A 119 -2.35 -12.64 -14.89
C LEU A 119 -2.04 -12.61 -13.40
N ASP A 120 -2.12 -11.41 -12.84
CA ASP A 120 -2.07 -11.20 -11.41
C ASP A 120 -3.51 -11.01 -10.91
N SER A 121 -3.97 -11.95 -10.09
CA SER A 121 -5.23 -11.85 -9.38
C SER A 121 -4.96 -11.82 -7.87
N LYS A 122 -5.91 -11.27 -7.10
CA LYS A 122 -5.79 -11.15 -5.63
C LYS A 122 -5.48 -12.48 -4.92
N GLY A 123 -5.72 -13.63 -5.55
CA GLY A 123 -5.39 -14.96 -5.00
C GLY A 123 -4.21 -15.71 -5.66
N TYR A 124 -3.78 -15.34 -6.87
CA TYR A 124 -2.87 -16.15 -7.68
C TYR A 124 -2.07 -15.31 -8.66
N ASN A 125 -0.83 -15.72 -8.92
CA ASN A 125 -0.11 -15.35 -10.12
C ASN A 125 -0.23 -16.53 -11.10
N ILE A 126 -0.76 -16.28 -12.29
CA ILE A 126 -1.01 -17.30 -13.30
C ILE A 126 -0.29 -16.91 -14.58
N SER A 127 0.45 -17.85 -15.17
CA SER A 127 1.04 -17.69 -16.50
C SER A 127 0.47 -18.79 -17.40
N VAL A 128 -0.26 -18.40 -18.43
CA VAL A 128 -0.93 -19.33 -19.35
C VAL A 128 -0.12 -19.44 -20.64
N GLY A 129 0.26 -20.67 -21.00
CA GLY A 129 1.04 -20.96 -22.20
C GLY A 129 0.27 -20.67 -23.50
N PRO A 130 0.92 -20.79 -24.67
CA PRO A 130 0.28 -20.57 -25.96
C PRO A 130 -0.85 -21.57 -26.23
N ASN A 131 -1.86 -21.16 -27.01
CA ASN A 131 -3.02 -21.97 -27.40
C ASN A 131 -3.68 -22.68 -26.20
N THR A 132 -3.76 -21.99 -25.06
CA THR A 132 -4.24 -22.57 -23.81
C THR A 132 -5.49 -21.84 -23.34
N PHE A 133 -6.49 -22.62 -22.97
CA PHE A 133 -7.70 -22.14 -22.31
C PHE A 133 -7.69 -22.61 -20.85
N ALA A 134 -7.92 -21.70 -19.92
CA ALA A 134 -7.97 -21.99 -18.49
C ALA A 134 -9.16 -21.30 -17.83
N LYS A 135 -10.02 -22.07 -17.16
CA LYS A 135 -11.17 -21.58 -16.42
C LYS A 135 -11.13 -22.10 -14.99
N ILE A 136 -10.95 -21.18 -14.05
CA ILE A 136 -10.86 -21.48 -12.61
C ILE A 136 -12.12 -20.95 -11.94
N ASN A 137 -12.87 -21.83 -11.29
CA ASN A 137 -14.02 -21.48 -10.45
C ASN A 137 -13.63 -21.59 -8.98
N TYR A 138 -13.59 -20.46 -8.28
CA TYR A 138 -13.11 -20.39 -6.91
C TYR A 138 -14.14 -20.83 -5.88
N ALA A 139 -15.43 -20.75 -6.20
CA ALA A 139 -16.50 -21.20 -5.32
C ALA A 139 -16.52 -22.73 -5.18
N THR A 140 -16.16 -23.43 -6.25
CA THR A 140 -16.15 -24.90 -6.31
C THR A 140 -14.75 -25.50 -6.26
N GLY A 141 -13.71 -24.70 -6.44
CA GLY A 141 -12.33 -25.16 -6.59
C GLY A 141 -12.07 -25.90 -7.90
N SER A 142 -12.98 -25.83 -8.88
CA SER A 142 -12.84 -26.57 -10.13
C SER A 142 -11.99 -25.81 -11.15
N VAL A 143 -11.06 -26.50 -11.81
CA VAL A 143 -10.23 -25.96 -12.89
C VAL A 143 -10.46 -26.75 -14.18
N ASP A 144 -10.85 -26.05 -15.23
CA ASP A 144 -10.92 -26.57 -16.60
C ASP A 144 -9.73 -25.99 -17.37
N LEU A 145 -8.80 -26.83 -17.80
CA LEU A 145 -7.58 -26.41 -18.48
C LEU A 145 -7.41 -27.23 -19.74
N SER A 146 -7.13 -26.59 -20.88
CA SER A 146 -6.65 -27.26 -22.09
C SER A 146 -5.32 -26.62 -22.52
N GLY A 147 -4.19 -27.29 -22.26
CA GLY A 147 -2.85 -26.77 -22.55
C GLY A 147 -1.94 -26.74 -21.33
N SER A 148 -1.10 -25.71 -21.21
CA SER A 148 -0.10 -25.58 -20.14
C SER A 148 -0.25 -24.28 -19.35
N MET A 149 -0.09 -24.35 -18.03
CA MET A 149 -0.24 -23.21 -17.13
C MET A 149 0.73 -23.32 -15.95
N LEU A 150 1.36 -22.20 -15.59
CA LEU A 150 2.01 -22.01 -14.30
C LEU A 150 1.04 -21.31 -13.34
N ILE A 151 1.00 -21.78 -12.10
CA ILE A 151 0.22 -21.17 -11.03
C ILE A 151 1.06 -21.03 -9.77
N SER A 152 1.08 -19.84 -9.19
CA SER A 152 1.70 -19.56 -7.90
C SER A 152 0.62 -19.02 -6.95
N PRO A 153 0.12 -19.85 -6.01
CA PRO A 153 -0.92 -19.45 -5.06
C PRO A 153 -0.38 -18.44 -4.04
N LYS A 154 -1.18 -17.40 -3.76
CA LYS A 154 -0.91 -16.46 -2.65
C LYS A 154 -1.44 -16.94 -1.30
N LYS A 155 -2.12 -18.09 -1.27
CA LYS A 155 -2.60 -18.80 -0.09
C LYS A 155 -2.69 -20.30 -0.39
N ASP A 156 -2.75 -21.13 0.64
CA ASP A 156 -3.02 -22.57 0.48
C ASP A 156 -4.39 -22.79 -0.15
N VAL A 157 -4.45 -23.59 -1.22
CA VAL A 157 -5.68 -23.86 -1.97
C VAL A 157 -5.76 -25.31 -2.41
N GLU A 158 -6.97 -25.82 -2.51
CA GLU A 158 -7.25 -27.13 -3.09
C GLU A 158 -7.97 -26.94 -4.41
N LEU A 159 -7.39 -27.46 -5.49
CA LEU A 159 -7.99 -27.41 -6.81
C LEU A 159 -8.37 -28.82 -7.27
N LYS A 160 -9.56 -28.93 -7.85
CA LYS A 160 -10.04 -30.14 -8.53
C LYS A 160 -10.01 -29.87 -10.02
N PHE A 161 -9.22 -30.62 -10.77
CA PHE A 161 -9.16 -30.43 -12.21
C PHE A 161 -10.19 -31.28 -12.93
N LYS A 162 -10.77 -30.76 -14.02
CA LYS A 162 -11.72 -31.49 -14.85
C LYS A 162 -11.04 -32.71 -15.47
N GLY A 163 -11.68 -33.89 -15.38
CA GLY A 163 -11.09 -35.16 -15.82
C GLY A 163 -10.41 -35.97 -14.70
N THR A 164 -10.25 -35.39 -13.50
CA THR A 164 -9.74 -36.11 -12.32
C THR A 164 -10.63 -35.88 -11.10
N ASP A 165 -10.89 -36.95 -10.35
CA ASP A 165 -11.58 -36.86 -9.06
C ASP A 165 -10.66 -36.50 -7.89
N LYS A 166 -9.34 -36.45 -8.14
CA LYS A 166 -8.36 -36.10 -7.11
C LYS A 166 -8.29 -34.59 -6.92
N LYS A 167 -8.43 -34.16 -5.67
CA LYS A 167 -8.09 -32.81 -5.25
C LYS A 167 -6.57 -32.70 -5.11
N ILE A 168 -6.01 -31.62 -5.61
CA ILE A 168 -4.59 -31.32 -5.54
C ILE A 168 -4.42 -30.08 -4.68
N SER A 169 -3.67 -30.21 -3.59
CA SER A 169 -3.35 -29.11 -2.68
C SER A 169 -2.14 -28.34 -3.21
N LEU A 170 -2.32 -27.06 -3.50
CA LEU A 170 -1.25 -26.14 -3.87
C LEU A 170 -0.92 -25.28 -2.65
N LYS A 171 0.36 -25.25 -2.28
CA LYS A 171 0.86 -24.49 -1.13
C LYS A 171 1.19 -23.06 -1.52
N MET A 172 0.95 -22.15 -0.58
CA MET A 172 1.32 -20.75 -0.71
C MET A 172 2.81 -20.59 -1.03
N GLY A 173 3.13 -19.72 -1.98
CA GLY A 173 4.52 -19.37 -2.33
C GLY A 173 5.28 -20.45 -3.10
N GLN A 174 4.62 -21.53 -3.52
CA GLN A 174 5.17 -22.51 -4.45
C GLN A 174 4.57 -22.33 -5.84
N THR A 175 5.41 -22.41 -6.88
CA THR A 175 4.95 -22.41 -8.27
C THR A 175 4.72 -23.84 -8.71
N TYR A 176 3.58 -24.08 -9.35
CA TYR A 176 3.21 -25.37 -9.90
C TYR A 176 3.02 -25.25 -11.40
N ILE A 177 3.53 -26.23 -12.12
CA ILE A 177 3.33 -26.45 -13.54
C ILE A 177 2.17 -27.44 -13.71
N ILE A 178 1.15 -27.02 -14.46
CA ILE A 178 -0.02 -27.82 -14.77
C ILE A 178 -0.04 -28.04 -16.29
N LEU A 179 -0.04 -29.31 -16.70
CA LEU A 179 -0.10 -29.72 -18.11
C LEU A 179 -1.34 -30.58 -18.33
N ASN A 180 -2.11 -30.26 -19.36
CA ASN A 180 -3.14 -31.16 -19.89
C ASN A 180 -2.73 -31.65 -21.30
N GLY A 181 -2.53 -32.96 -21.43
CA GLY A 181 -2.15 -33.60 -22.69
C GLY A 181 -3.32 -33.73 -23.67
N LYS A 182 -3.07 -33.56 -24.97
CA LYS A 182 -4.10 -33.66 -26.02
C LYS A 182 -4.52 -35.10 -26.36
N THR A 183 -3.93 -36.11 -25.73
CA THR A 183 -4.06 -37.52 -26.10
C THR A 183 -5.06 -38.25 -25.20
N GLY A 184 -6.34 -38.21 -25.57
CA GLY A 184 -7.36 -39.25 -25.36
C GLY A 184 -7.84 -39.57 -23.93
N GLU A 185 -7.03 -39.29 -22.91
CA GLU A 185 -7.39 -39.38 -21.51
C GLU A 185 -6.98 -38.05 -20.88
N ASP A 186 -7.90 -37.36 -20.20
CA ASP A 186 -7.71 -36.08 -19.50
C ASP A 186 -6.68 -36.21 -18.34
N LYS A 187 -5.45 -36.60 -18.66
CA LYS A 187 -4.36 -36.82 -17.72
C LYS A 187 -3.70 -35.48 -17.45
N ILE A 188 -4.20 -34.85 -16.40
CA ILE A 188 -3.64 -33.62 -15.88
C ILE A 188 -2.44 -33.94 -15.01
N ILE A 189 -1.29 -33.41 -15.40
CA ILE A 189 -0.03 -33.54 -14.68
C ILE A 189 0.17 -32.24 -13.92
N VAL A 190 0.31 -32.34 -12.59
CA VAL A 190 0.63 -31.21 -11.72
C VAL A 190 1.94 -31.49 -11.01
N VAL A 191 2.93 -30.63 -11.24
CA VAL A 191 4.28 -30.80 -10.68
C VAL A 191 4.77 -29.45 -10.17
N SER A 192 5.46 -29.46 -9.03
CA SER A 192 6.13 -28.26 -8.52
C SER A 192 7.27 -27.87 -9.46
N GLU A 193 7.47 -26.57 -9.70
CA GLU A 193 8.61 -26.06 -10.47
C GLU A 193 9.95 -26.57 -9.94
N ARG A 194 10.07 -26.75 -8.62
CA ARG A 194 11.27 -27.29 -7.98
C ARG A 194 11.62 -28.72 -8.40
N ASN A 195 10.62 -29.46 -8.87
CA ASN A 195 10.76 -30.84 -9.33
C ASN A 195 10.75 -30.92 -10.86
N LEU A 196 10.99 -29.79 -11.56
CA LEU A 196 11.07 -29.75 -13.02
C LEU A 196 12.12 -30.74 -13.55
N MET A 197 13.23 -30.91 -12.84
CA MET A 197 14.32 -31.82 -13.22
C MET A 197 13.94 -33.31 -13.12
N ASP A 198 12.88 -33.65 -12.38
CA ASP A 198 12.38 -35.02 -12.25
C ASP A 198 11.44 -35.41 -13.41
N LEU A 199 11.06 -34.45 -14.25
CA LEU A 199 10.18 -34.70 -15.40
C LEU A 199 10.95 -35.36 -16.56
N PRO A 200 10.27 -36.11 -17.45
CA PRO A 200 10.86 -36.57 -18.70
C PRO A 200 11.49 -35.41 -19.50
N PRO A 201 12.67 -35.59 -20.14
CA PRO A 201 13.39 -34.52 -20.84
C PRO A 201 12.56 -33.79 -21.91
N VAL A 202 11.60 -34.47 -22.53
CA VAL A 202 10.68 -33.88 -23.51
C VAL A 202 9.77 -32.83 -22.86
N LEU A 203 9.23 -33.12 -21.67
CA LEU A 203 8.38 -32.19 -20.93
C LEU A 203 9.19 -31.02 -20.37
N GLN A 204 10.40 -31.29 -19.88
CA GLN A 204 11.32 -30.23 -19.41
C GLN A 204 11.58 -29.20 -20.51
N LYS A 205 12.01 -29.66 -21.70
CA LYS A 205 12.26 -28.78 -22.85
C LYS A 205 11.03 -27.98 -23.26
N GLN A 206 9.86 -28.61 -23.25
CA GLN A 206 8.62 -27.92 -23.58
C GLN A 206 8.30 -26.81 -22.58
N ILE A 207 8.42 -27.07 -21.28
CA ILE A 207 8.15 -26.09 -20.21
C ILE A 207 9.14 -24.93 -20.27
N ILE A 208 10.44 -25.24 -20.35
CA ILE A 208 11.53 -24.25 -20.46
C ILE A 208 11.30 -23.34 -21.68
N ASN A 209 11.00 -23.92 -22.85
CA ASN A 209 10.77 -23.13 -24.06
C ASN A 209 9.48 -22.31 -24.00
N GLN A 210 8.42 -22.81 -23.34
CA GLN A 210 7.13 -22.14 -23.28
C GLN A 210 7.12 -21.00 -22.27
N PHE A 211 7.77 -21.16 -21.13
CA PHE A 211 7.72 -20.20 -20.02
C PHE A 211 9.02 -19.44 -19.79
N SER A 212 10.07 -19.75 -20.57
CA SER A 212 11.39 -19.11 -20.49
C SER A 212 12.00 -19.15 -19.07
N ILE A 213 11.89 -20.31 -18.42
CA ILE A 213 12.43 -20.59 -17.07
C ILE A 213 13.63 -21.53 -17.13
#